data_AF-A0A971BGD8-F1
#
_entry.id   AF-A0A971BGD8-F1
#
_cell.length_a   1.000
_cell.length_b   1.000
_cell.length_c   1.000
_cell.angle_alpha   90.00
_cell.angle_beta   90.00
_cell.angle_gamma   90.00
#
_symmetry.space_group_name_H-M   'P 1'
#
loop_
_entity.id
_entity.type
_entity.pdbx_description
1 polymer ?
#
loop_
_entity_poly.entity_id
_entity_poly.type
_entity_poly.pdbx_seq_one_letter_code
_entity_poly.pdbx_strand_id
1 'polypeptide(L)'
;MAKNDTSITVRVDKDLKENAEQVLSYIGLNMTSAINVFLRKVVDEKAIPFMLNSRKLGITTTFSEDEITKRMNDALREDFKFSREHSLPVALYDENLKKAYVEYPDGRREYV
;
A
#
# COMPACT_ATOMS: atom_id res chain seq x y z
N MET A 1 20.81 23.35 -31.27
CA MET A 1 19.59 22.93 -30.54
C MET A 1 19.30 23.99 -29.49
N ALA A 2 18.12 24.59 -29.53
CA ALA A 2 17.70 25.55 -28.51
C ALA A 2 17.46 24.81 -27.20
N LYS A 3 18.07 25.30 -26.12
CA LYS A 3 17.84 24.81 -24.76
C LYS A 3 16.49 25.39 -24.31
N ASN A 4 15.42 24.60 -24.37
CA ASN A 4 14.09 25.01 -23.91
C ASN A 4 14.03 24.95 -22.38
N ASP A 5 14.73 25.89 -21.73
CA ASP A 5 14.67 26.06 -20.28
C ASP A 5 13.30 26.64 -19.89
N THR A 6 12.59 25.97 -18.98
CA THR A 6 11.32 26.43 -18.42
C THR A 6 11.50 26.70 -16.94
N SER A 7 11.01 27.84 -16.44
CA SER A 7 11.06 28.21 -15.03
C SER A 7 9.90 27.59 -14.25
N ILE A 8 10.17 27.08 -13.05
CA ILE A 8 9.15 26.56 -12.13
C ILE A 8 9.16 27.43 -10.87
N THR A 9 7.98 27.92 -10.46
CA THR A 9 7.80 28.68 -9.22
C THR A 9 7.03 27.84 -8.21
N VAL A 10 7.61 27.63 -7.02
CA VAL A 10 7.00 26.81 -5.96
C VAL A 10 6.92 27.64 -4.67
N ARG A 11 5.79 27.56 -3.97
CA ARG A 11 5.64 28.12 -2.62
C ARG A 11 6.08 27.08 -1.60
N VAL A 12 6.99 27.47 -0.72
CA VAL A 12 7.56 26.62 0.33
C VAL A 12 7.60 27.43 1.61
N ASP A 13 7.43 26.76 2.74
CA ASP A 13 7.64 27.37 4.05
C ASP A 13 9.10 27.87 4.19
N LYS A 14 9.27 28.99 4.90
CA LYS A 14 10.59 29.64 5.04
C LYS A 14 11.58 28.73 5.77
N ASP A 15 11.18 28.14 6.89
CA ASP A 15 12.05 27.31 7.72
C ASP A 15 12.39 26.01 6.98
N LEU A 16 11.41 25.45 6.25
CA LEU A 16 11.64 24.28 5.39
C LEU A 16 12.68 24.58 4.30
N LYS A 17 12.59 25.74 3.64
CA LYS A 17 13.55 26.16 2.61
C LYS A 17 14.95 26.29 3.18
N GLU A 18 15.11 27.00 4.29
CA GLU A 18 16.42 27.26 4.92
C GLU A 18 17.08 25.94 5.37
N ASN A 19 16.32 25.04 6.01
CA ASN A 19 16.81 23.74 6.42
C ASN A 19 17.22 22.87 5.22
N ALA A 20 16.39 22.83 4.17
CA ALA A 20 16.71 22.07 2.96
C ALA A 20 17.99 22.60 2.29
N GLU A 21 18.15 23.93 2.20
CA GLU A 21 19.33 24.54 1.59
C GLU A 21 20.63 24.24 2.35
N GLN A 22 20.59 24.21 3.69
CA GLN A 22 21.74 23.80 4.50
C GLN A 22 22.14 22.34 4.24
N VAL A 23 21.17 21.42 4.23
CA VAL A 23 21.43 19.99 3.99
C VAL A 23 21.95 19.76 2.58
N LEU A 24 21.33 20.39 1.57
CA LEU A 24 21.75 20.27 0.19
C LEU A 24 23.17 20.82 -0.02
N SER A 25 23.48 21.97 0.58
CA SER A 25 24.82 22.57 0.50
C SER A 25 25.88 21.68 1.14
N TYR A 26 25.56 21.02 2.26
CA TYR A 26 26.46 20.06 2.91
C TYR A 26 26.83 18.88 2.00
N ILE A 27 25.90 18.41 1.16
CA ILE A 27 26.15 17.34 0.18
C ILE A 27 26.61 17.86 -1.19
N GLY A 28 26.90 19.16 -1.32
CA GLY A 28 27.42 19.77 -2.56
C GLY A 28 26.37 20.03 -3.64
N LEU A 29 25.09 20.14 -3.27
CA LEU A 29 23.98 20.44 -4.18
C LEU A 29 23.36 21.80 -3.88
N ASN A 30 22.90 22.48 -4.93
CA ASN A 30 22.02 23.63 -4.80
C ASN A 30 20.55 23.22 -4.98
N MET A 31 19.62 24.10 -4.61
CA MET A 31 18.18 23.82 -4.66
C MET A 31 17.71 23.41 -6.08
N THR A 32 18.19 24.09 -7.12
CA THR A 32 17.82 23.82 -8.50
C THR A 32 18.29 22.44 -8.96
N SER A 33 19.54 22.06 -8.64
CA SER A 33 20.09 20.75 -8.94
C SER A 33 19.32 19.64 -8.21
N ALA A 34 18.98 19.85 -6.94
CA ALA A 34 18.19 18.89 -6.17
C ALA A 34 16.79 18.66 -6.78
N ILE A 35 16.09 19.74 -7.15
CA ILE A 35 14.79 19.67 -7.83
C ILE A 35 14.91 18.94 -9.17
N ASN A 36 15.96 19.23 -9.96
CA ASN A 36 16.18 18.56 -11.25
C ASN A 36 16.45 17.06 -11.09
N VAL A 37 17.23 16.66 -10.07
CA VAL A 37 17.46 15.25 -9.74
C VAL A 37 16.16 14.56 -9.35
N PHE A 38 15.36 15.21 -8.50
CA PHE A 38 14.05 14.69 -8.09
C PHE A 38 13.12 14.48 -9.30
N LEU A 39 12.98 15.48 -10.18
CA LEU A 39 12.12 15.38 -11.36
C LEU A 39 12.60 14.30 -12.33
N ARG A 40 13.91 14.16 -12.55
CA ARG A 40 14.46 13.07 -13.37
C ARG A 40 14.09 11.72 -12.78
N LYS A 41 14.23 11.56 -11.46
CA LYS A 41 13.85 10.33 -10.77
C LYS A 41 12.36 9.99 -10.89
N VAL A 42 11.47 10.98 -10.79
CA VAL A 42 10.03 10.80 -11.04
C VAL A 42 9.77 10.28 -12.47
N VAL A 43 10.47 10.83 -13.46
CA VAL A 43 10.32 10.41 -14.87
C VAL A 43 10.84 9.00 -15.11
N ASP A 44 11.96 8.63 -14.49
CA ASP A 44 12.59 7.31 -14.64
C ASP A 44 11.76 6.21 -13.97
N GLU A 45 11.27 6.47 -12.76
CA GLU A 45 10.56 5.48 -11.94
C GLU A 45 9.04 5.45 -12.19
N LYS A 46 8.50 6.44 -12.91
CA LYS A 46 7.04 6.64 -13.11
C LYS A 46 6.25 6.69 -11.80
N ALA A 47 6.90 7.12 -10.73
CA ALA A 47 6.36 7.17 -9.37
C ALA A 47 7.07 8.29 -8.58
N ILE A 48 6.60 8.56 -7.35
CA ILE A 48 7.33 9.45 -6.44
C ILE A 48 8.54 8.67 -5.90
N PRO A 49 9.77 9.17 -6.08
CA PRO A 49 11.02 8.45 -5.80
C PRO A 49 11.40 8.43 -4.30
N PHE A 50 10.40 8.28 -3.44
CA PHE A 50 10.54 8.03 -2.02
C PHE A 50 9.24 7.46 -1.46
N MET A 51 9.32 6.70 -0.37
CA MET A 51 8.14 6.15 0.29
C MET A 51 7.31 7.28 0.92
N LEU A 52 6.03 7.33 0.57
CA LEU A 52 5.06 8.22 1.21
C LEU A 52 4.53 7.56 2.47
N ASN A 53 5.15 7.86 3.62
CA ASN A 53 4.66 7.40 4.91
C ASN A 53 3.95 8.56 5.62
N SER A 54 2.62 8.50 5.74
CA SER A 54 1.93 9.30 6.75
C SER A 54 2.30 8.74 8.10
N ARG A 55 2.94 9.54 8.96
CA ARG A 55 3.23 9.14 10.36
C ARG A 55 1.95 8.91 11.19
N LYS A 56 0.78 9.09 10.58
CA LYS A 56 -0.53 8.65 11.05
C LYS A 56 -0.92 7.37 10.31
N LEU A 57 -1.05 6.31 11.10
CA LEU A 57 -1.62 5.01 10.76
C LEU A 57 -0.82 4.18 9.75
N GLY A 58 0.01 3.30 10.32
CA GLY A 58 0.61 2.22 9.57
C GLY A 58 -0.45 1.23 9.17
N ILE A 59 -0.76 1.17 7.87
CA ILE A 59 -0.91 -0.10 7.17
C ILE A 59 -0.52 0.20 5.73
N THR A 60 0.58 -0.41 5.27
CA THR A 60 0.72 -0.79 3.86
C THR A 60 -0.64 -1.23 3.35
N THR A 61 -1.29 -0.53 2.42
CA THR A 61 -1.98 -1.22 1.32
C THR A 61 -2.28 -0.25 0.17
N THR A 62 -1.67 -0.52 -0.97
CA THR A 62 -2.04 -0.07 -2.32
C THR A 62 -3.38 -0.65 -2.81
N PHE A 63 -4.24 -1.14 -1.91
CA PHE A 63 -5.53 -1.77 -2.21
C PHE A 63 -6.56 -1.22 -1.24
N SER A 64 -7.75 -0.86 -1.74
CA SER A 64 -8.88 -0.47 -0.91
C SER A 64 -9.25 -1.62 0.05
N GLU A 65 -9.80 -1.31 1.22
CA GLU A 65 -10.36 -2.31 2.14
C GLU A 65 -11.33 -3.26 1.42
N ASP A 66 -12.08 -2.73 0.44
CA ASP A 66 -12.97 -3.51 -0.42
C ASP A 66 -12.21 -4.53 -1.29
N GLU A 67 -11.04 -4.17 -1.80
CA GLU A 67 -10.25 -5.03 -2.68
C GLU A 67 -9.56 -6.16 -1.90
N ILE A 68 -9.06 -5.86 -0.69
CA ILE A 68 -8.53 -6.88 0.22
C ILE A 68 -9.64 -7.86 0.61
N THR A 69 -10.80 -7.32 1.02
CA THR A 69 -11.96 -8.11 1.44
C THR A 69 -12.46 -9.00 0.29
N LYS A 70 -12.51 -8.46 -0.93
CA LYS A 70 -12.91 -9.22 -2.11
C LYS A 70 -11.94 -10.36 -2.42
N ARG A 71 -10.63 -10.07 -2.48
CA ARG A 71 -9.60 -11.10 -2.76
C ARG A 71 -9.59 -12.19 -1.70
N MET A 72 -9.75 -11.82 -0.42
CA MET A 72 -9.80 -12.79 0.67
C MET A 72 -11.06 -13.66 0.60
N ASN A 73 -12.22 -13.08 0.31
CA ASN A 73 -13.46 -13.83 0.12
C ASN A 73 -13.43 -14.76 -1.11
N ASP A 74 -12.80 -14.33 -2.19
CA ASP A 74 -12.68 -15.16 -3.40
C ASP A 74 -11.75 -16.36 -3.16
N ALA A 75 -10.63 -16.18 -2.45
CA ALA A 75 -9.76 -17.29 -2.04
C ALA A 75 -10.49 -18.30 -1.14
N LEU A 76 -11.24 -17.84 -0.14
CA LEU A 76 -12.02 -18.71 0.76
C LEU A 76 -13.10 -19.51 0.01
N ARG A 77 -13.73 -18.92 -1.01
CA ARG A 77 -14.76 -19.61 -1.82
C ARG A 77 -14.19 -20.79 -2.59
N GLU A 78 -12.97 -20.70 -3.09
CA GLU A 78 -12.32 -21.80 -3.81
C GLU A 78 -11.96 -22.94 -2.86
N ASP A 79 -11.34 -22.64 -1.72
CA ASP A 79 -10.99 -23.63 -0.69
C ASP A 79 -12.22 -24.37 -0.15
N PHE A 80 -13.34 -23.65 0.05
CA PHE A 80 -14.60 -24.25 0.50
C PHE A 80 -15.31 -25.09 -0.56
N LYS A 81 -15.19 -24.75 -1.85
CA LYS A 81 -15.69 -25.60 -2.93
C LYS A 81 -14.86 -26.89 -3.04
N PHE A 82 -13.53 -26.75 -3.01
CA PHE A 82 -12.61 -27.87 -3.04
C PHE A 82 -12.87 -28.84 -1.89
N SER A 83 -12.97 -28.34 -0.65
CA SER A 83 -13.19 -29.18 0.52
C SER A 83 -14.51 -29.93 0.46
N ARG A 84 -15.59 -29.29 -0.01
CA ARG A 84 -16.89 -29.95 -0.18
C ARG A 84 -16.89 -30.99 -1.29
N GLU A 85 -16.20 -30.74 -2.39
CA GLU A 85 -16.02 -31.71 -3.47
C GLU A 85 -15.19 -32.92 -3.02
N HIS A 86 -14.20 -32.71 -2.16
CA HIS A 86 -13.30 -33.76 -1.67
C HIS A 86 -13.75 -34.40 -0.35
N SER A 87 -14.97 -34.12 0.13
CA SER A 87 -15.49 -34.64 1.40
C SER A 87 -14.55 -34.37 2.60
N LEU A 88 -13.99 -33.17 2.67
CA LEU A 88 -13.14 -32.71 3.76
C LEU A 88 -13.92 -31.77 4.70
N PRO A 89 -13.60 -31.78 6.01
CA PRO A 89 -14.21 -30.85 6.97
C PRO A 89 -13.79 -29.40 6.69
N VAL A 90 -14.71 -28.47 6.91
CA VAL A 90 -14.55 -27.05 6.61
C VAL A 90 -14.68 -26.21 7.87
N ALA A 91 -13.66 -25.40 8.18
CA ALA A 91 -13.72 -24.44 9.28
C ALA A 91 -14.49 -23.18 8.87
N LEU A 92 -15.50 -22.81 9.66
CA LEU A 92 -16.38 -21.66 9.47
C LEU A 92 -16.52 -20.89 10.79
N TYR A 93 -17.12 -19.70 10.72
CA TYR A 93 -17.39 -18.85 11.87
C TYR A 93 -18.87 -18.53 11.96
N ASP A 94 -19.46 -18.71 13.14
CA ASP A 94 -20.85 -18.38 13.43
C ASP A 94 -20.93 -16.95 13.98
N GLU A 95 -21.45 -16.02 13.17
CA GLU A 95 -21.58 -14.59 13.50
C GLU A 95 -22.49 -14.34 14.71
N ASN A 96 -23.52 -15.18 14.93
CA ASN A 96 -24.47 -14.99 16.03
C ASN A 96 -23.85 -15.43 17.36
N LEU A 97 -23.16 -16.56 17.35
CA LEU A 97 -22.54 -17.13 18.53
C LEU A 97 -21.13 -16.61 18.79
N LYS A 98 -20.55 -15.89 17.81
CA LYS A 98 -19.16 -15.43 17.80
C LYS A 98 -18.15 -16.55 18.10
N LYS A 99 -18.37 -17.72 17.51
CA LYS A 99 -17.56 -18.93 17.71
C LYS A 99 -17.18 -19.57 16.38
N ALA A 100 -15.96 -20.09 16.31
CA ALA A 100 -15.51 -20.92 15.20
C ALA A 100 -16.11 -22.32 15.30
N TYR A 101 -16.40 -22.94 14.16
CA TYR A 101 -16.85 -24.33 14.09
C TYR A 101 -16.32 -25.03 12.86
N VAL A 102 -16.23 -26.35 12.93
CA VAL A 102 -15.90 -27.23 11.81
C VAL A 102 -17.17 -27.90 11.33
N GLU A 103 -17.50 -27.75 10.04
CA GLU A 103 -18.60 -28.44 9.37
C GLU A 103 -18.05 -29.65 8.60
N TYR A 104 -18.51 -30.83 8.95
CA TYR A 104 -18.14 -32.10 8.30
C TYR A 104 -19.06 -32.38 7.09
N PRO A 105 -18.65 -33.26 6.16
CA PRO A 105 -19.46 -33.58 4.97
C PRO A 105 -20.84 -34.18 5.24
N ASP A 106 -21.02 -34.80 6.42
CA ASP A 106 -22.31 -35.33 6.90
C ASP A 106 -23.25 -34.25 7.46
N GLY A 107 -22.82 -32.98 7.43
CA GLY A 107 -23.54 -31.84 7.96
C GLY A 107 -23.38 -31.63 9.47
N ARG A 108 -22.58 -32.47 10.15
CA ARG A 108 -22.28 -32.29 11.57
C ARG A 108 -21.43 -31.04 11.75
N ARG A 109 -21.77 -30.24 12.77
CA ARG A 109 -20.98 -29.08 13.19
C ARG A 109 -20.34 -29.33 14.54
N GLU A 110 -19.07 -28.99 14.65
CA GLU A 110 -18.30 -29.06 15.89
C GLU A 110 -17.74 -27.69 16.21
N TYR A 111 -18.27 -27.05 17.24
CA TYR A 111 -17.83 -25.73 17.69
C TYR A 111 -16.55 -25.87 18.52
N VAL A 112 -15.62 -24.92 18.32
CA VAL A 112 -14.38 -24.77 19.10
C VAL A 112 -14.59 -23.77 20.23
#